data_AF-A0A257QQP2-F1
#
_entry.id   AF-A0A257QQP2-F1
#
_cell.length_a   1.000
_cell.length_b   1.000
_cell.length_c   1.000
_cell.angle_alpha   90.00
_cell.angle_beta   90.00
_cell.angle_gamma   90.00
#
_symmetry.space_group_name_H-M   'P 1'
#
loop_
_entity.id
_entity.type
_entity.pdbx_description
1 polymer ?
#
loop_
_entity_poly.entity_id
_entity_poly.type
_entity_poly.pdbx_seq_one_letter_code
_entity_poly.pdbx_strand_id
1 'polypeptide(L)'
;MIDKIHIERVVVKRSRPNADFGQRILPFDSGAAFAYSEIFEIRRRAGRPAATLDLMIAAIARFRSCILVTRNESDFELCGIEIINPWRSL
;
A
#
# COMPACT_ATOMS: atom_id res chain seq x y z
N MET A 1 10.84 -25.91 5.11
CA MET A 1 9.64 -25.40 5.82
C MET A 1 9.79 -23.90 5.85
N ILE A 2 8.91 -23.21 5.12
CA ILE A 2 9.01 -21.78 4.83
C ILE A 2 8.33 -21.06 6.00
N ASP A 3 9.03 -20.94 7.12
CA ASP A 3 8.56 -20.22 8.30
C ASP A 3 9.05 -18.77 8.24
N LYS A 4 8.11 -17.85 8.52
CA LYS A 4 8.26 -16.38 8.67
C LYS A 4 7.96 -15.54 7.41
N ILE A 5 6.71 -15.56 6.96
CA ILE A 5 6.12 -14.37 6.32
C ILE A 5 5.36 -13.63 7.42
N HIS A 6 5.96 -12.58 7.97
CA HIS A 6 5.30 -11.68 8.91
C HIS A 6 4.37 -10.76 8.10
N ILE A 7 3.14 -11.21 7.83
CA ILE A 7 2.16 -10.41 7.08
C ILE A 7 1.57 -9.35 8.02
N GLU A 8 2.18 -8.17 8.06
CA GLU A 8 1.51 -6.98 8.60
C GLU A 8 0.39 -6.55 7.63
N ARG A 9 -0.85 -6.84 8.01
CA ARG A 9 -2.05 -6.50 7.24
C ARG A 9 -2.39 -5.02 7.43
N VAL A 10 -2.28 -4.19 6.38
CA VAL A 10 -2.81 -2.83 6.40
C VAL A 10 -4.28 -2.88 5.99
N VAL A 11 -5.18 -2.60 6.93
CA VAL A 11 -6.62 -2.41 6.67
C VAL A 11 -6.95 -0.93 6.79
N VAL A 12 -7.20 -0.26 5.67
CA VAL A 12 -7.70 1.12 5.67
C VAL A 12 -9.21 1.08 5.92
N LYS A 13 -9.62 1.20 7.19
CA LYS A 13 -11.03 1.31 7.58
C LYS A 13 -11.32 2.76 8.00
N ARG A 14 -12.44 3.35 7.54
CA ARG A 14 -12.96 4.62 8.10
C ARG A 14 -13.37 4.37 9.56
N SER A 15 -12.51 4.68 10.52
CA SER A 15 -12.81 4.57 11.94
C SER A 15 -11.96 5.58 12.72
N ARG A 16 -12.41 5.97 13.92
CA ARG A 16 -11.73 7.00 14.74
C ARG A 16 -10.28 6.57 14.99
N PRO A 17 -9.28 7.45 14.77
CA PRO A 17 -7.90 7.03 14.60
C PRO A 17 -7.24 6.38 15.83
N ASN A 18 -7.67 6.65 17.07
CA ASN A 18 -6.79 6.35 18.21
C ASN A 18 -7.25 5.27 19.20
N ALA A 19 -8.54 5.03 19.41
CA ALA A 19 -8.97 4.10 20.46
C ALA A 19 -8.85 2.62 20.04
N ASP A 20 -9.16 2.30 18.78
CA ASP A 20 -9.33 0.92 18.35
C ASP A 20 -8.14 0.37 17.56
N PHE A 21 -7.19 1.22 17.13
CA PHE A 21 -6.13 0.84 16.20
C PHE A 21 -4.72 0.82 16.79
N GLY A 22 -4.50 1.40 17.98
CA GLY A 22 -3.19 1.40 18.63
C GLY A 22 -2.07 1.86 17.68
N GLN A 23 -0.98 1.10 17.59
CA GLN A 23 0.16 1.38 16.69
C GLN A 23 -0.03 0.86 15.24
N ARG A 24 -1.26 0.48 14.84
CA ARG A 24 -1.53 -0.10 13.50
C ARG A 24 -1.84 0.95 12.43
N ILE A 25 -1.74 2.24 12.75
CA ILE A 25 -1.85 3.32 11.78
C ILE A 25 -0.45 3.70 11.33
N LEU A 26 -0.16 3.43 10.06
CA LEU A 26 1.12 3.77 9.45
C LEU A 26 1.08 5.21 8.93
N PRO A 27 2.03 6.07 9.33
CA PRO A 27 2.11 7.43 8.81
C PRO A 27 2.69 7.44 7.39
N PHE A 28 2.37 8.47 6.63
CA PHE A 28 3.16 8.85 5.46
C PHE A 28 4.35 9.69 5.93
N ASP A 29 5.44 9.02 6.27
CA ASP A 29 6.69 9.63 6.72
C ASP A 29 7.65 9.93 5.55
N SER A 30 8.85 10.43 5.84
CA SER A 30 9.86 10.74 4.82
C SER A 30 10.30 9.51 4.01
N GLY A 31 10.29 8.32 4.60
CA GLY A 31 10.61 7.07 3.89
C GLY A 31 9.51 6.72 2.88
N ALA A 32 8.25 6.83 3.29
CA ALA A 32 7.12 6.70 2.37
C ALA A 32 7.14 7.79 1.28
N ALA A 33 7.52 9.03 1.60
CA ALA A 33 7.64 10.10 0.61
C ALA A 33 8.69 9.82 -0.47
N PHE A 34 9.81 9.19 -0.11
CA PHE A 34 10.81 8.75 -1.08
C PHE A 34 10.27 7.63 -1.97
N ALA A 35 9.63 6.60 -1.41
CA ALA A 35 9.01 5.54 -2.20
C ALA A 35 7.91 6.08 -3.13
N TYR A 36 7.16 7.10 -2.70
CA TYR A 36 6.15 7.78 -3.52
C TYR A 36 6.77 8.39 -4.78
N SER A 37 7.89 9.11 -4.65
CA SER A 37 8.50 9.80 -5.79
C SER A 37 9.00 8.79 -6.84
N GLU A 38 9.58 7.67 -6.40
CA GLU A 38 9.98 6.58 -7.28
C GLU A 38 8.78 5.98 -8.04
N ILE A 39 7.71 5.64 -7.32
CA ILE A 39 6.50 5.07 -7.95
C ILE A 39 5.88 6.07 -8.92
N PHE A 40 5.75 7.33 -8.51
CA PHE A 40 5.18 8.40 -9.33
C PHE A 40 5.94 8.55 -10.65
N GLU A 41 7.27 8.60 -10.59
CA GLU A 41 8.11 8.73 -11.79
C GLU A 41 8.02 7.51 -12.70
N ILE A 42 8.05 6.29 -12.14
CA ILE A 42 7.86 5.05 -12.90
C ILE A 42 6.53 5.07 -13.66
N ARG A 43 5.44 5.38 -12.95
CA ARG A 43 4.09 5.39 -13.51
C ARG A 43 3.87 6.49 -14.52
N ARG A 44 4.42 7.68 -14.27
CA ARG A 44 4.41 8.80 -15.21
C ARG A 44 5.11 8.44 -16.51
N ARG A 45 6.32 7.86 -16.44
CA ARG A 45 7.09 7.42 -17.62
C ARG A 45 6.38 6.32 -18.39
N ALA A 46 5.63 5.46 -17.70
CA ALA A 46 4.83 4.41 -18.32
C ALA A 46 3.48 4.90 -18.89
N GLY A 47 3.15 6.20 -18.81
CA GLY A 47 1.88 6.74 -19.29
C GLY A 47 0.66 6.28 -18.47
N ARG A 48 0.87 5.85 -17.22
CA ARG A 48 -0.17 5.32 -16.33
C ARG A 48 -0.26 6.12 -15.03
N PRO A 49 -0.68 7.40 -15.05
CA PRO A 49 -0.87 8.15 -13.82
C PRO A 49 -1.85 7.43 -12.87
N ALA A 50 -1.68 7.63 -11.56
CA ALA A 50 -2.59 7.13 -10.52
C ALA A 50 -3.01 8.29 -9.61
N ALA A 51 -4.07 8.09 -8.84
CA ALA A 51 -4.48 9.06 -7.84
C ALA A 51 -3.37 9.22 -6.77
N THR A 52 -3.12 10.46 -6.36
CA THR A 52 -2.10 10.79 -5.35
C THR A 52 -2.26 9.97 -4.07
N LEU A 53 -3.50 9.77 -3.61
CA LEU A 53 -3.77 9.00 -2.39
C LEU A 53 -3.44 7.51 -2.54
N ASP A 54 -3.70 6.92 -3.71
CA ASP A 54 -3.33 5.52 -3.98
C ASP A 54 -1.81 5.36 -4.03
N LEU A 55 -1.11 6.33 -4.61
CA LEU A 55 0.35 6.35 -4.60
C LEU A 55 0.92 6.50 -3.19
N MET A 56 0.29 7.28 -2.31
CA MET A 56 0.70 7.38 -0.90
C MET A 56 0.50 6.03 -0.17
N ILE A 57 -0.63 5.35 -0.40
CA ILE A 57 -0.89 4.00 0.15
C ILE A 57 0.16 3.00 -0.36
N ALA A 58 0.43 3.01 -1.67
CA ALA A 58 1.42 2.15 -2.30
C ALA A 58 2.82 2.41 -1.75
N ALA A 59 3.17 3.68 -1.53
CA ALA A 59 4.47 4.07 -1.01
C ALA A 59 4.67 3.62 0.44
N ILE A 60 3.65 3.74 1.29
CA ILE A 60 3.68 3.19 2.66
C ILE A 60 3.88 1.67 2.61
N ALA A 61 3.10 0.98 1.77
CA ALA A 61 3.20 -0.47 1.63
C ALA A 61 4.59 -0.90 1.14
N ARG A 62 5.15 -0.22 0.14
CA ARG A 62 6.49 -0.49 -0.39
C ARG A 62 7.59 -0.22 0.64
N PHE A 63 7.55 0.93 1.31
CA PHE A 63 8.57 1.31 2.29
C PHE A 63 8.56 0.38 3.52
N ARG A 64 7.39 -0.05 3.97
CA ARG A 64 7.22 -0.93 5.14
C ARG A 64 7.18 -2.43 4.78
N SER A 65 7.34 -2.79 3.51
CA SER A 65 7.21 -4.18 3.02
C SER A 65 5.88 -4.84 3.43
N CYS A 66 4.79 -4.06 3.41
CA CYS A 66 3.45 -4.57 3.70
C CYS A 66 2.75 -5.07 2.44
N ILE A 67 1.81 -6.00 2.62
CA ILE A 67 0.89 -6.45 1.57
C ILE A 67 -0.33 -5.54 1.54
N LEU A 68 -0.68 -5.03 0.36
CA LEU A 68 -1.89 -4.24 0.17
C LEU A 68 -3.09 -5.16 -0.03
N VAL A 69 -4.13 -4.98 0.78
CA VAL A 69 -5.41 -5.67 0.62
C VAL A 69 -6.40 -4.74 -0.10
N THR A 70 -6.74 -5.04 -1.35
CA THR A 70 -7.65 -4.19 -2.14
C THR A 70 -8.40 -5.00 -3.20
N ARG A 71 -9.59 -4.51 -3.58
CA ARG A 71 -10.31 -4.99 -4.77
C ARG A 71 -9.92 -4.25 -6.06
N ASN A 72 -9.25 -3.10 -5.93
CA ASN A 72 -8.89 -2.22 -7.05
C ASN A 72 -7.46 -2.47 -7.52
N GLU A 73 -7.14 -3.70 -7.93
CA GLU A 73 -5.76 -4.10 -8.22
C GLU A 73 -5.11 -3.26 -9.33
N SER A 74 -5.90 -2.84 -10.33
CA SER A 74 -5.46 -2.01 -11.46
C SER A 74 -4.86 -0.67 -11.03
N ASP A 75 -5.36 -0.10 -9.94
CA ASP A 75 -4.92 1.23 -9.46
C ASP A 75 -3.48 1.17 -8.94
N PHE A 76 -2.99 -0.02 -8.58
CA PHE A 76 -1.69 -0.27 -7.95
C PHE A 76 -0.70 -0.99 -8.87
N GLU A 77 -1.01 -1.13 -10.16
CA GLU A 77 -0.07 -1.64 -11.15
C GLU A 77 1.22 -0.80 -11.19
N LEU A 78 2.37 -1.43 -11.47
CA LEU A 78 3.68 -0.77 -11.52
C LEU A 78 4.11 -0.07 -10.21
N CYS A 79 3.41 -0.29 -9.09
CA CYS A 79 3.80 0.27 -7.80
C CYS A 79 4.88 -0.55 -7.07
N GLY A 80 5.15 -1.77 -7.52
CA GLY A 80 6.15 -2.65 -6.91
C GLY A 80 5.77 -3.12 -5.50
N ILE A 81 4.48 -3.42 -5.29
CA ILE A 81 3.92 -3.89 -4.02
C ILE A 81 3.21 -5.23 -4.21
N GLU A 82 3.17 -6.04 -3.15
CA GLU A 82 2.36 -7.26 -3.12
C GLU A 82 0.90 -6.90 -2.85
N ILE A 83 -0.02 -7.56 -3.56
CA ILE A 83 -1.46 -7.31 -3.47
C ILE A 83 -2.21 -8.61 -3.19
N ILE A 84 -3.13 -8.56 -2.23
CA ILE A 84 -4.16 -9.59 -2.01
C ILE A 84 -5.52 -8.98 -2.32
N ASN A 85 -6.26 -9.61 -3.24
CA ASN A 85 -7.67 -9.30 -3.49
C ASN A 85 -8.57 -10.39 -2.89
N PRO A 86 -9.15 -10.17 -1.70
CA PRO A 86 -9.97 -11.17 -1.02
C PRO A 86 -11.34 -11.37 -1.68
N TRP A 87 -11.69 -10.57 -2.69
CA TRP A 87 -12.94 -10.71 -3.45
C TRP A 87 -12.83 -11.61 -4.67
N ARG A 88 -11.64 -12.15 -5.01
CA ARG A 88 -11.49 -13.05 -6.17
C ARG A 88 -12.20 -14.39 -6.00
N SER A 89 -12.48 -14.82 -4.77
CA SER A 89 -13.16 -16.09 -4.45
C SER A 89 -14.53 -15.88 -3.80
N LEU A 90 -15.09 -14.66 -3.90
CA LEU A 90 -16.47 -14.36 -3.53
C LEU A 90 -17.40 -14.42 -4.74
#